data_AF-A0A836A4Q3-F1
#
_entry.id   AF-A0A836A4Q3-F1
#
_cell.length_a   1.000
_cell.length_b   1.000
_cell.length_c   1.000
_cell.angle_alpha   90.00
_cell.angle_beta   90.00
_cell.angle_gamma   90.00
#
_symmetry.space_group_name_H-M   'P 1'
#
loop_
_entity.id
_entity.type
_entity.pdbx_description
1 polymer ?
#
loop_
_entity_poly.entity_id
_entity_poly.type
_entity_poly.pdbx_seq_one_letter_code
_entity_poly.pdbx_strand_id
1 'polypeptide(L)'
;MGSCRLEREEQPRLTVPGPLPGNEATSENQSSAQEREEERGVAAFLKNVWAKEPVLVASFAIAGLAVILPTLSPYTKYSLMINRATPYNYPVPLRDDGNMPDVPSHPQDPQGPSLEWLKRL
;
A
#
# COMPACT_ATOMS: atom_id res chain seq x y z
N MET A 1 -17.14 66.39 44.90
CA MET A 1 -15.97 65.67 44.36
C MET A 1 -16.49 64.38 43.74
N GLY A 2 -16.27 64.19 42.43
CA GLY A 2 -16.74 63.04 41.66
C GLY A 2 -17.30 63.44 40.29
N SER A 3 -16.42 63.63 39.32
CA SER A 3 -16.72 64.04 37.93
C SER A 3 -17.30 62.90 37.08
N CYS A 4 -18.30 63.28 36.26
CA CYS A 4 -18.54 62.97 34.84
C CYS A 4 -18.39 61.53 34.32
N ARG A 5 -19.40 61.06 33.54
CA ARG A 5 -19.33 60.99 32.06
C ARG A 5 -20.63 60.46 31.46
N LEU A 6 -21.24 61.25 30.59
CA LEU A 6 -22.33 60.91 29.67
C LEU A 6 -21.91 59.75 28.76
N GLU A 7 -22.68 58.66 28.74
CA GLU A 7 -22.68 57.68 27.65
C GLU A 7 -24.05 57.75 26.98
N ARG A 8 -24.01 58.21 25.73
CA ARG A 8 -25.11 58.46 24.82
C ARG A 8 -25.65 57.12 24.35
N GLU A 9 -26.90 56.81 24.69
CA GLU A 9 -27.66 55.67 24.19
C GLU A 9 -27.79 55.76 22.66
N GLU A 10 -27.07 54.91 21.94
CA GLU A 10 -27.31 54.62 20.53
C GLU A 10 -27.98 53.24 20.44
N GLN A 11 -29.27 53.23 20.14
CA GLN A 11 -30.03 51.99 19.86
C GLN A 11 -29.57 51.36 18.55
N PRO A 12 -29.23 50.06 18.50
CA PRO A 12 -29.13 49.35 17.24
C PRO A 12 -30.46 48.70 16.84
N ARG A 13 -30.88 49.04 15.61
CA ARG A 13 -32.06 48.55 14.87
C ARG A 13 -32.29 47.04 14.95
N LEU A 14 -33.56 46.69 15.15
CA LEU A 14 -34.17 45.38 14.90
C LEU A 14 -33.80 44.84 13.49
N THR A 15 -33.14 43.70 13.43
CA THR A 15 -32.94 42.91 12.20
C THR A 15 -33.76 41.62 12.30
N VAL A 16 -34.63 41.40 11.33
CA VAL A 16 -35.51 40.21 11.20
C VAL A 16 -34.66 38.97 10.88
N PRO A 17 -34.92 37.79 11.46
CA PRO A 17 -34.20 36.56 11.09
C PRO A 17 -34.64 36.06 9.70
N GLY A 18 -33.66 35.86 8.81
CA GLY A 18 -33.83 35.23 7.51
C GLY A 18 -33.92 33.69 7.58
N PRO A 19 -34.30 33.02 6.47
CA PRO A 19 -34.69 31.60 6.45
C PRO A 19 -33.49 30.65 6.58
N LEU A 20 -33.70 29.56 7.32
CA LEU A 20 -32.73 28.50 7.62
C LEU A 20 -32.22 27.78 6.37
N PRO A 21 -30.90 27.53 6.22
CA PRO A 21 -30.37 26.70 5.15
C PRO A 21 -30.36 25.21 5.54
N GLY A 22 -31.03 24.41 4.71
CA GLY A 22 -30.42 23.26 4.03
C GLY A 22 -29.75 22.19 4.91
N ASN A 23 -30.51 21.14 5.18
CA ASN A 23 -30.14 19.84 5.74
C ASN A 23 -29.32 18.95 4.77
N GLU A 24 -28.47 19.51 3.91
CA GLU A 24 -27.76 18.75 2.85
C GLU A 24 -26.25 18.54 3.12
N ALA A 25 -25.71 19.02 4.23
CA ALA A 25 -24.26 18.96 4.52
C ALA A 25 -23.81 17.75 5.39
N THR A 26 -24.64 16.73 5.57
CA THR A 26 -24.33 15.63 6.51
C THR A 26 -23.78 14.37 5.84
N SER A 27 -23.94 14.17 4.53
CA SER A 27 -23.53 12.89 3.91
C SER A 27 -22.05 12.80 3.52
N GLU A 28 -21.37 13.91 3.22
CA GLU A 28 -19.96 13.89 2.75
C GLU A 28 -18.94 13.93 3.90
N ASN A 29 -19.29 14.55 5.02
CA ASN A 29 -18.43 14.62 6.21
C ASN A 29 -18.57 13.41 7.16
N GLN A 30 -19.57 12.55 6.95
CA GLN A 30 -19.71 11.33 7.74
C GLN A 30 -18.75 10.22 7.29
N SER A 31 -18.46 10.12 5.98
CA SER A 31 -17.50 9.11 5.48
C SER A 31 -16.07 9.37 5.97
N SER A 32 -15.66 10.64 6.05
CA SER A 32 -14.32 11.04 6.49
C SER A 32 -14.18 11.15 8.01
N ALA A 33 -15.26 11.33 8.77
CA ALA A 33 -15.24 11.29 10.23
C ALA A 33 -15.33 9.85 10.79
N GLN A 34 -16.02 8.95 10.08
CA GLN A 34 -16.17 7.55 10.50
C GLN A 34 -14.86 6.76 10.37
N GLU A 35 -14.05 7.02 9.34
CA GLU A 35 -12.68 6.46 9.23
C GLU A 35 -11.77 6.97 10.37
N ARG A 36 -11.93 8.22 10.82
CA ARG A 36 -11.07 8.82 11.86
C ARG A 36 -11.35 8.29 13.27
N GLU A 37 -12.57 7.85 13.56
CA GLU A 37 -12.95 7.23 14.84
C GLU A 37 -12.44 5.78 14.93
N GLU A 38 -12.56 4.99 13.84
CA GLU A 38 -12.00 3.64 13.77
C GLU A 38 -10.46 3.64 13.80
N GLU A 39 -9.81 4.58 13.09
CA GLU A 39 -8.35 4.75 13.13
C GLU A 39 -7.84 5.03 14.57
N ARG A 40 -8.58 5.82 15.34
CA ARG A 40 -8.25 6.11 16.75
C ARG A 40 -8.40 4.89 17.63
N GLY A 41 -9.44 4.08 17.42
CA GLY A 41 -9.63 2.80 18.09
C GLY A 41 -8.49 1.84 17.82
N VAL A 42 -8.22 1.55 16.54
CA VAL A 42 -7.17 0.60 16.11
C VAL A 42 -5.79 1.03 16.60
N ALA A 43 -5.44 2.33 16.50
CA ALA A 43 -4.17 2.84 16.99
C ALA A 43 -4.03 2.73 18.52
N ALA A 44 -5.11 2.94 19.28
CA ALA A 44 -5.11 2.77 20.73
C ALA A 44 -4.96 1.29 21.14
N PHE A 45 -5.65 0.38 20.45
CA PHE A 45 -5.50 -1.06 20.66
C PHE A 45 -4.08 -1.53 20.33
N LEU A 46 -3.52 -1.10 19.20
CA LEU A 46 -2.17 -1.49 18.80
C LEU A 46 -1.12 -1.04 19.82
N LYS A 47 -1.19 0.20 20.32
CA LYS A 47 -0.29 0.69 21.39
C LYS A 47 -0.45 -0.11 22.69
N ASN A 48 -1.66 -0.51 23.03
CA ASN A 48 -1.97 -1.29 24.23
C ASN A 48 -1.43 -2.73 24.15
N VAL A 49 -1.61 -3.40 23.00
CA VAL A 49 -1.10 -4.77 22.78
C VAL A 49 0.43 -4.76 22.63
N TRP A 50 0.99 -3.71 22.02
CA TRP A 50 2.45 -3.55 21.94
C TRP A 50 3.11 -3.36 23.31
N ALA A 51 2.44 -2.69 24.25
CA ALA A 51 2.94 -2.54 25.62
C ALA A 51 2.81 -3.81 26.48
N LYS A 52 1.82 -4.66 26.20
CA LYS A 52 1.54 -5.88 26.99
C LYS A 52 2.26 -7.10 26.44
N GLU A 53 2.20 -7.32 25.13
CA GLU A 53 2.66 -8.52 24.45
C GLU A 53 3.39 -8.15 23.15
N PRO A 54 4.54 -7.45 23.23
CA PRO A 54 5.27 -6.98 22.05
C PRO A 54 5.73 -8.12 21.13
N VAL A 55 6.01 -9.30 21.71
CA VAL A 55 6.44 -10.49 20.97
C VAL A 55 5.33 -10.97 20.03
N LEU A 56 4.08 -10.96 20.47
CA LEU A 56 2.96 -11.39 19.64
C LEU A 56 2.70 -10.39 18.52
N VAL A 57 2.71 -9.09 18.81
CA VAL A 57 2.57 -8.05 17.76
C VAL A 57 3.66 -8.16 16.72
N ALA A 58 4.92 -8.32 17.14
CA ALA A 58 6.04 -8.50 16.22
C ALA A 58 5.88 -9.77 15.38
N SER A 59 5.45 -10.88 15.97
CA SER A 59 5.25 -12.14 15.24
C SER A 59 4.19 -12.01 14.15
N PHE A 60 3.04 -11.40 14.44
CA PHE A 60 1.99 -11.17 13.45
C PHE A 60 2.39 -10.15 12.39
N ALA A 61 3.14 -9.11 12.75
CA ALA A 61 3.65 -8.13 11.80
C ALA A 61 4.65 -8.78 10.81
N ILE A 62 5.59 -9.58 11.32
CA ILE A 62 6.57 -10.29 10.48
C ILE A 62 5.88 -11.34 9.62
N ALA A 63 4.94 -12.11 10.18
CA ALA A 63 4.18 -13.10 9.42
C ALA A 63 3.32 -12.43 8.33
N GLY A 64 2.63 -11.33 8.64
CA GLY A 64 1.85 -10.57 7.68
C GLY A 64 2.72 -9.99 6.56
N LEU A 65 3.86 -9.40 6.92
CA LEU A 65 4.83 -8.92 5.93
C LEU A 65 5.34 -10.07 5.05
N ALA A 66 5.69 -11.21 5.64
CA ALA A 66 6.22 -12.36 4.90
C ALA A 66 5.20 -12.93 3.87
N VAL A 67 3.90 -12.79 4.11
CA VAL A 67 2.86 -13.21 3.17
C VAL A 67 2.63 -12.18 2.06
N ILE A 68 2.65 -10.89 2.39
CA ILE A 68 2.34 -9.82 1.45
C ILE A 68 3.55 -9.46 0.57
N LEU A 69 4.74 -9.41 1.16
CA LEU A 69 5.98 -8.97 0.51
C LEU A 69 6.34 -9.76 -0.76
N PRO A 70 6.17 -11.10 -0.83
CA PRO A 70 6.45 -11.86 -2.05
C PRO A 70 5.55 -11.48 -3.23
N THR A 71 4.30 -11.07 -2.96
CA THR A 71 3.33 -10.67 -4.02
C THR A 71 3.59 -9.28 -4.56
N LEU A 72 4.10 -8.37 -3.72
CA LEU A 72 4.45 -7.00 -4.10
C LEU A 72 5.86 -6.90 -4.69
N SER A 73 6.76 -7.83 -4.37
CA SER A 73 8.16 -7.74 -4.79
C SER A 73 8.33 -8.13 -6.27
N PRO A 74 8.88 -7.24 -7.12
CA PRO A 74 9.23 -7.59 -8.49
C PRO A 74 10.38 -8.60 -8.56
N TYR A 75 11.10 -8.81 -7.44
CA TYR A 75 12.26 -9.69 -7.38
C TYR A 75 11.92 -11.17 -7.19
N THR A 76 10.73 -11.50 -6.70
CA THR A 76 10.27 -12.89 -6.54
C THR A 76 10.32 -13.65 -7.87
N LYS A 77 10.09 -12.95 -9.00
CA LYS A 77 10.20 -13.51 -10.35
C LYS A 77 11.61 -13.98 -10.68
N TYR A 78 12.64 -13.20 -10.33
CA TYR A 78 14.04 -13.55 -10.62
C TYR A 78 14.48 -14.78 -9.82
N SER A 79 14.06 -14.90 -8.55
CA SER A 79 14.32 -16.11 -7.75
C SER A 79 13.78 -17.37 -8.42
N LEU A 80 12.57 -17.31 -8.98
CA LEU A 80 11.99 -18.43 -9.73
C LEU A 80 12.73 -18.69 -11.05
N MET A 81 13.13 -17.64 -11.77
CA MET A 81 13.89 -17.77 -13.01
C MET A 81 15.27 -18.40 -12.78
N ILE A 82 15.96 -18.07 -11.68
CA ILE A 82 17.25 -18.67 -11.29
C ILE A 82 17.10 -20.18 -11.06
N ASN A 83 16.10 -20.58 -10.28
CA ASN A 83 15.85 -21.99 -9.99
C ASN A 83 15.54 -22.84 -11.23
N ARG A 84 14.93 -22.24 -12.26
CA ARG A 84 14.68 -22.91 -13.54
C ARG A 84 15.92 -22.93 -14.44
N ALA A 85 16.77 -21.92 -14.35
CA ALA A 85 17.97 -21.79 -15.15
C ALA A 85 19.11 -22.71 -14.71
N THR A 86 19.07 -23.26 -13.49
CA THR A 86 20.10 -24.18 -12.98
C THR A 86 19.86 -25.60 -13.47
N PRO A 87 20.70 -26.14 -14.38
CA PRO A 87 20.51 -27.49 -14.90
C PRO A 87 21.02 -28.53 -13.90
N TYR A 88 20.10 -29.17 -13.17
CA TYR A 88 20.45 -30.31 -12.31
C TYR A 88 20.55 -31.63 -13.08
N ASN A 89 19.79 -31.74 -14.18
CA ASN A 89 19.81 -32.89 -15.06
C ASN A 89 20.53 -32.53 -16.36
N TYR A 90 21.19 -33.52 -16.96
CA TYR A 90 21.83 -33.32 -18.26
C TYR A 90 20.74 -33.08 -19.33
N PRO A 91 20.80 -31.97 -20.10
CA PRO A 91 19.81 -31.71 -21.15
C PRO A 91 20.03 -32.67 -22.30
N VAL A 92 19.05 -33.55 -22.55
CA VAL A 92 19.09 -34.51 -23.67
C VAL A 92 18.76 -33.76 -24.96
N PRO A 93 19.63 -33.79 -25.99
CA PRO A 93 19.36 -33.15 -27.27
C PRO A 93 18.12 -33.74 -27.94
N LEU A 94 17.30 -32.88 -28.55
CA LEU A 94 16.19 -33.32 -29.37
C LEU A 94 16.70 -33.82 -30.73
N ARG A 95 16.01 -34.81 -31.28
CA ARG A 95 16.28 -35.29 -32.64
C ARG A 95 15.68 -34.31 -33.63
N ASP A 96 16.50 -33.78 -34.52
CA ASP A 96 16.08 -32.84 -35.55
C ASP A 96 15.14 -33.48 -36.59
N ASP A 97 14.02 -32.82 -36.86
CA ASP A 97 13.02 -33.19 -37.88
C ASP A 97 13.01 -32.22 -39.08
N GLY A 98 13.88 -31.18 -39.04
CA GLY A 98 14.02 -30.17 -40.08
C GLY A 98 13.06 -28.98 -39.96
N ASN A 99 12.17 -28.92 -38.95
CA ASN A 99 11.21 -27.84 -38.76
C ASN A 99 11.15 -27.34 -37.29
N MET A 100 12.32 -27.09 -36.69
CA MET A 100 12.44 -26.54 -35.33
C MET A 100 13.29 -25.26 -35.31
N PRO A 101 12.74 -24.09 -35.69
CA PRO A 101 13.48 -22.83 -35.73
C PRO A 101 13.76 -22.22 -34.34
N ASP A 102 13.18 -22.78 -33.28
CA ASP A 102 13.31 -22.34 -31.89
C ASP A 102 14.35 -23.14 -31.09
N VAL A 103 14.77 -24.30 -31.59
CA VAL A 103 15.75 -25.17 -30.94
C VAL A 103 17.16 -24.90 -31.50
N PRO A 104 18.13 -24.50 -30.66
CA PRO A 104 19.51 -24.32 -31.11
C PRO A 104 20.15 -25.63 -31.56
N SER A 105 20.96 -25.54 -32.62
CA SER A 105 21.82 -26.64 -33.05
C SER A 105 23.11 -26.70 -32.23
N HIS A 106 23.56 -25.56 -31.70
CA HIS A 106 24.78 -25.44 -30.92
C HIS A 106 24.59 -24.52 -29.68
N PRO A 107 25.28 -24.76 -28.55
CA PRO A 107 25.10 -23.97 -27.33
C PRO A 107 25.44 -22.47 -27.44
N GLN A 108 26.21 -22.08 -28.46
CA GLN A 108 26.57 -20.68 -28.71
C GLN A 108 25.65 -19.98 -29.71
N ASP A 109 24.66 -20.68 -30.26
CA ASP A 109 23.70 -20.07 -31.16
C ASP A 109 22.87 -19.02 -30.41
N PRO A 110 22.45 -17.94 -31.10
CA PRO A 110 21.60 -16.91 -30.48
C PRO A 110 20.20 -17.43 -30.16
N GLN A 111 19.84 -18.60 -30.70
CA GLN A 111 18.56 -19.25 -30.46
C GLN A 111 18.63 -20.02 -29.14
N GLY A 112 17.76 -19.68 -28.18
CA GLY A 112 17.72 -20.33 -26.88
C GLY A 112 17.65 -19.35 -25.70
N PRO A 113 17.31 -19.85 -24.50
CA PRO A 113 17.20 -19.00 -23.31
C PRO A 113 18.58 -18.52 -22.85
N SER A 114 18.84 -17.22 -22.98
CA SER A 114 20.09 -16.60 -22.52
C SER A 114 20.03 -16.19 -21.05
N LEU A 115 21.19 -16.24 -20.39
CA LEU A 115 21.37 -15.84 -18.98
C LEU A 115 21.89 -14.41 -18.83
N GLU A 116 21.75 -13.57 -19.86
CA GLU A 116 22.24 -12.18 -19.83
C GLU A 116 21.55 -11.34 -18.75
N TRP A 117 20.26 -11.59 -18.48
CA TRP A 117 19.54 -10.94 -17.38
C TRP A 117 20.13 -11.31 -16.00
N LEU A 118 20.62 -12.54 -15.83
CA LEU A 118 21.22 -13.00 -14.58
C LEU A 118 22.63 -12.44 -14.39
N LYS A 119 23.39 -12.27 -15.48
CA LYS A 119 24.72 -11.65 -15.44
C LYS A 119 24.69 -10.16 -15.11
N ARG A 120 23.57 -9.49 -15.39
CA ARG A 120 23.36 -8.04 -15.19
C ARG A 120 22.58 -7.70 -13.93
N LEU A 121 22.26 -8.72 -13.12
CA LEU A 121 21.48 -8.58 -11.89
C LEU A 121 22.28 -7.90 -10.78
#